data_AF-A0A523HVE5-F1
#
_entry.id   AF-A0A523HVE5-F1
#
_cell.length_a   1.000
_cell.length_b   1.000
_cell.length_c   1.000
_cell.angle_alpha   90.00
_cell.angle_beta   90.00
_cell.angle_gamma   90.00
#
_symmetry.space_group_name_H-M   'P 1'
#
loop_
_entity.id
_entity.type
_entity.pdbx_description
1 polymer ?
#
loop_
_entity_poly.entity_id
_entity_poly.type
_entity_poly.pdbx_seq_one_letter_code
_entity_poly.pdbx_strand_id
1 'polypeptide(L)'
;MNWIFTTNESQFEKSVFKSEEDEIVSLAICRIETVYSNLAQKKIFSLNKNEEICLSENRILSKSRMVTPIITNDDVFGLINMTGANADLFTERDAFLMSIVATQFGLALENCEQLVEIEEKEKLRSMVELASSVGHELNQPLTGITGYCALIKEDLKESDAIYDDIVEIEKQAGRLEKLVYKFQNLLYLENKSVND
;
A
#
# COMPACT_ATOMS: atom_id res chain seq x y z
N MET A 1 -9.21 16.78 0.52
CA MET A 1 -9.07 16.81 1.98
C MET A 1 -8.05 15.75 2.35
N ASN A 2 -6.82 16.15 2.66
CA ASN A 2 -5.73 15.22 2.97
C ASN A 2 -5.81 14.86 4.47
N TRP A 3 -6.06 13.58 4.75
CA TRP A 3 -5.88 13.02 6.08
C TRP A 3 -4.41 12.63 6.23
N ILE A 4 -3.71 13.19 7.21
CA ILE A 4 -2.31 12.88 7.50
C ILE A 4 -2.29 11.78 8.55
N PHE A 5 -1.94 10.56 8.12
CA PHE A 5 -1.59 9.47 9.02
C PHE A 5 -0.07 9.48 9.18
N THR A 6 0.43 9.70 10.40
CA THR A 6 1.86 9.74 10.72
C THR A 6 2.22 8.54 11.59
N THR A 7 3.26 7.79 11.19
CA THR A 7 3.69 6.51 11.77
C THR A 7 5.04 6.61 12.50
N ASN A 8 5.41 7.79 13.03
CA ASN A 8 6.68 7.94 13.74
C ASN A 8 6.54 8.79 15.01
N GLU A 9 7.03 8.28 16.14
CA GLU A 9 6.92 8.89 17.48
C GLU A 9 7.47 10.33 17.54
N SER A 10 8.39 10.70 16.65
CA SER A 10 8.94 12.06 16.57
C SER A 10 8.14 13.04 15.71
N GLN A 11 7.06 12.60 15.06
CA GLN A 11 6.18 13.41 14.22
C GLN A 11 4.71 13.29 14.66
N PHE A 12 4.47 13.31 15.98
CA PHE A 12 3.17 13.62 16.56
C PHE A 12 2.81 15.10 16.27
N GLU A 13 2.61 15.46 15.00
CA GLU A 13 1.80 16.64 14.69
C GLU A 13 0.35 16.28 14.99
N LYS A 14 -0.04 16.66 16.22
CA LYS A 14 -1.40 16.75 16.72
C LYS A 14 -2.38 17.16 15.61
N SER A 15 -3.08 16.21 15.01
CA SER A 15 -4.38 16.48 14.39
C SER A 15 -5.44 16.61 15.50
N VAL A 16 -5.18 17.53 16.44
CA VAL A 16 -6.11 17.89 17.52
C VAL A 16 -7.15 18.82 16.91
N PHE A 17 -8.32 18.26 16.62
CA PHE A 17 -9.50 19.08 16.36
C PHE A 17 -9.96 19.68 17.69
N LYS A 18 -9.88 21.01 17.80
CA LYS A 18 -10.45 21.77 18.91
C LYS A 18 -11.86 22.18 18.49
N SER A 19 -12.87 21.78 19.26
CA SER A 19 -14.25 22.25 19.05
C SER A 19 -14.34 23.74 19.35
N GLU A 20 -15.06 24.50 18.51
CA GLU A 20 -15.40 25.92 18.77
C GLU A 20 -16.37 26.05 19.96
N GLU A 21 -17.12 24.99 20.28
CA GLU A 21 -17.88 24.86 21.52
C GLU A 21 -17.00 24.13 22.56
N ASP A 22 -16.63 24.84 23.64
CA ASP A 22 -15.58 24.56 24.65
C ASP A 22 -15.59 23.20 25.39
N GLU A 23 -16.33 22.20 24.92
CA GLU A 23 -16.49 20.92 25.63
C GLU A 23 -15.49 19.84 25.22
N ILE A 24 -15.22 19.67 23.91
CA ILE A 24 -14.26 18.68 23.40
C ILE A 24 -12.89 19.32 23.25
N VAL A 25 -11.95 18.78 24.02
CA VAL A 25 -10.61 19.32 24.20
C VAL A 25 -9.61 18.73 23.19
N SER A 26 -9.80 17.47 22.79
CA SER A 26 -9.02 16.86 21.73
C SER A 26 -9.68 15.58 21.17
N LEU A 27 -9.44 15.32 19.88
CA LEU A 27 -9.73 14.08 19.17
C LEU A 27 -8.43 13.60 18.51
N ALA A 28 -8.05 12.33 18.67
CA ALA A 28 -6.89 11.74 18.01
C ALA A 28 -7.15 10.28 17.60
N ILE A 29 -6.62 9.88 16.44
CA ILE A 29 -6.57 8.49 15.98
C ILE A 29 -5.12 8.03 16.08
N CYS A 30 -4.85 6.95 16.83
CA CYS A 30 -3.49 6.43 17.05
C CYS A 30 -3.39 4.96 16.67
N ARG A 31 -2.35 4.55 15.93
CA ARG A 31 -2.03 3.14 15.67
C ARG A 31 -1.45 2.50 16.93
N ILE A 32 -1.79 1.23 17.19
CA ILE A 32 -1.48 0.58 18.49
C ILE A 32 0.01 0.42 18.80
N GLU A 33 0.89 0.40 17.80
CA GLU A 33 2.34 0.31 18.01
C GLU A 33 2.89 1.42 18.92
N THR A 34 2.14 2.52 19.12
CA THR A 34 2.54 3.67 19.94
C THR A 34 1.97 3.65 21.37
N VAL A 35 1.15 2.66 21.75
CA VAL A 35 0.50 2.61 23.08
C VAL A 35 0.99 1.39 23.88
N TYR A 36 2.04 1.59 24.69
CA TYR A 36 2.58 0.57 25.59
C TYR A 36 1.49 -0.07 26.50
N SER A 37 1.23 -1.34 26.23
CA SER A 37 1.05 -2.52 27.10
C SER A 37 0.06 -2.56 28.28
N ASN A 38 -0.55 -1.46 28.76
CA ASN A 38 -1.45 -1.54 29.92
C ASN A 38 -2.96 -1.49 29.59
N LEU A 39 -3.35 -0.95 28.43
CA LEU A 39 -4.76 -0.89 28.00
C LEU A 39 -5.19 -2.14 27.20
N ALA A 40 -4.25 -2.83 26.55
CA ALA A 40 -4.53 -3.99 25.71
C ALA A 40 -5.06 -5.22 26.47
N GLN A 41 -4.83 -5.32 27.79
CA GLN A 41 -5.23 -6.48 28.60
C GLN A 41 -6.57 -6.30 29.36
N LYS A 42 -7.14 -5.09 29.37
CA LYS A 42 -8.47 -4.83 29.96
C LYS A 42 -9.37 -4.26 28.87
N LYS A 43 -10.33 -5.08 28.39
CA LYS A 43 -11.46 -4.71 27.52
C LYS A 43 -11.52 -3.21 27.22
N ILE A 44 -11.03 -2.81 26.04
CA ILE A 44 -10.83 -1.41 25.64
C ILE A 44 -12.19 -0.75 25.41
N PHE A 45 -12.77 -0.34 26.53
CA PHE A 45 -13.83 0.64 26.65
C PHE A 45 -13.70 1.20 28.06
N SER A 46 -13.04 2.36 28.18
CA SER A 46 -12.89 3.05 29.46
C SER A 46 -13.52 4.44 29.35
N LEU A 47 -14.65 4.62 30.02
CA LEU A 47 -15.17 5.93 30.38
C LEU A 47 -14.53 6.29 31.72
N ASN A 48 -13.41 7.01 31.67
CA ASN A 48 -12.77 7.49 32.89
C ASN A 48 -13.32 8.88 33.20
N LYS A 49 -14.13 8.95 34.25
CA LYS A 49 -14.60 10.22 34.83
C LYS A 49 -13.61 10.66 35.89
N ASN A 50 -13.23 11.94 35.88
CA ASN A 50 -12.33 12.60 36.84
C ASN A 50 -10.84 12.20 36.77
N GLU A 51 -10.35 11.71 35.63
CA GLU A 51 -8.90 11.59 35.41
C GLU A 51 -8.33 12.88 34.82
N GLU A 52 -7.37 13.51 35.51
CA GLU A 52 -6.57 14.59 34.94
C GLU A 52 -5.54 14.01 33.96
N ILE A 53 -5.69 14.31 32.67
CA ILE A 53 -4.79 13.82 31.63
C ILE A 53 -4.10 15.01 30.99
N CYS A 54 -2.81 15.18 31.29
CA CYS A 54 -2.02 16.29 30.78
C CYS A 54 -1.45 15.96 29.40
N LEU A 55 -2.04 16.53 28.35
CA LEU A 55 -1.53 16.40 26.98
C LEU A 55 -0.54 17.55 26.70
N SER A 56 0.77 17.28 26.83
CA SER A 56 1.93 18.18 26.60
C SER A 56 2.07 19.39 27.54
N GLU A 57 3.20 20.10 27.49
CA GLU A 57 3.65 21.17 28.40
C GLU A 57 2.65 22.33 28.65
N ASN A 58 1.59 22.46 27.85
CA ASN A 58 0.46 23.34 28.14
C ASN A 58 -0.63 22.55 28.86
N ARG A 59 -0.80 22.83 30.17
CA ARG A 59 -1.79 22.27 31.11
C ARG A 59 -3.22 22.24 30.56
N ILE A 60 -3.52 21.25 29.73
CA ILE A 60 -4.87 20.93 29.32
C ILE A 60 -5.43 19.98 30.37
N LEU A 61 -6.27 20.49 31.27
CA LEU A 61 -6.97 19.71 32.28
C LEU A 61 -8.21 19.09 31.63
N SER A 62 -8.08 17.87 31.12
CA SER A 62 -9.25 17.05 30.81
C SER A 62 -9.82 16.47 32.10
N LYS A 63 -11.16 16.40 32.19
CA LYS A 63 -11.88 15.79 33.32
C LYS A 63 -12.63 14.52 32.94
N SER A 64 -12.74 14.21 31.64
CA SER A 64 -13.36 12.99 31.14
C SER A 64 -12.67 12.51 29.87
N ARG A 65 -12.63 11.19 29.67
CA ARG A 65 -12.06 10.56 28.48
C ARG A 65 -12.97 9.48 27.95
N MET A 66 -13.09 9.42 26.63
CA MET A 66 -13.67 8.30 25.90
C MET A 66 -12.65 7.75 24.92
N VAL A 67 -12.43 6.44 24.97
CA VAL A 67 -11.52 5.73 24.07
C VAL A 67 -12.31 4.64 23.37
N THR A 68 -12.30 4.66 22.04
CA THR A 68 -13.02 3.70 21.20
C THR A 68 -12.02 3.01 20.26
N PRO A 69 -11.96 1.66 20.24
CA PRO A 69 -11.06 0.96 19.34
C PRO A 69 -11.57 0.97 17.90
N ILE A 70 -10.66 1.17 16.95
CA ILE A 70 -10.83 0.86 15.53
C ILE A 70 -10.31 -0.56 15.32
N ILE A 71 -11.18 -1.44 14.84
CA ILE A 71 -10.88 -2.86 14.63
C ILE A 71 -10.84 -3.13 13.13
N THR A 72 -9.83 -3.85 12.68
CA THR A 72 -9.65 -4.32 11.30
C THR A 72 -9.22 -5.78 11.35
N ASN A 73 -9.81 -6.68 10.54
CA ASN A 73 -9.47 -8.10 10.51
C ASN A 73 -9.43 -8.76 11.91
N ASP A 74 -10.41 -8.44 12.76
CA ASP A 74 -10.51 -8.87 14.16
C ASP A 74 -9.38 -8.40 15.12
N ASP A 75 -8.45 -7.58 14.62
CA ASP A 75 -7.37 -6.98 15.40
C ASP A 75 -7.61 -5.48 15.62
N VAL A 76 -7.13 -4.96 16.76
CA VAL A 76 -7.23 -3.52 17.04
C VAL A 76 -6.17 -2.78 16.22
N PHE A 77 -6.61 -2.09 15.16
CA PHE A 77 -5.76 -1.25 14.32
C PHE A 77 -5.27 -0.02 15.08
N GLY A 78 -6.18 0.59 15.83
CA GLY A 78 -5.91 1.86 16.51
C GLY A 78 -7.02 2.28 17.46
N LEU A 79 -6.85 3.45 18.05
CA LEU A 79 -7.80 3.99 19.04
C LEU A 79 -8.23 5.38 18.60
N ILE A 80 -9.54 5.64 18.67
CA ILE A 80 -10.11 6.97 18.69
C ILE A 80 -10.13 7.44 20.15
N ASN A 81 -9.43 8.52 20.43
CA ASN A 81 -9.35 9.09 21.75
C ASN A 81 -10.02 10.46 21.77
N MET A 82 -10.97 10.65 22.68
CA MET A 82 -11.65 11.91 22.92
C MET A 82 -11.55 12.32 24.39
N THR A 83 -11.26 13.59 24.62
CA THR A 83 -11.11 14.16 25.96
C THR A 83 -12.01 15.36 26.13
N GLY A 84 -12.67 15.47 27.28
CA GLY A 84 -13.58 16.55 27.63
C GLY A 84 -13.08 17.42 28.76
N ALA A 85 -13.50 18.69 28.78
CA ALA A 85 -13.25 19.62 29.90
C ALA A 85 -14.19 19.36 31.11
N ASN A 86 -15.33 18.69 30.87
CA ASN A 86 -16.36 18.36 31.86
C ASN A 86 -16.34 16.87 32.21
N ALA A 87 -16.50 16.52 33.50
CA ALA A 87 -16.40 15.14 33.99
C ALA A 87 -17.50 14.20 33.46
N ASP A 88 -18.67 14.75 33.14
CA ASP A 88 -19.83 13.99 32.66
C ASP A 88 -20.12 14.19 31.16
N LEU A 89 -19.12 14.68 30.40
CA LEU A 89 -19.29 15.01 29.00
C LEU A 89 -19.67 13.81 28.13
N PHE A 90 -19.11 12.63 28.43
CA PHE A 90 -19.35 11.43 27.65
C PHE A 90 -20.29 10.48 28.40
N THR A 91 -21.35 10.08 27.71
CA THR A 91 -22.31 9.07 28.13
C THR A 91 -22.08 7.75 27.42
N GLU A 92 -22.72 6.68 27.89
CA GLU A 92 -22.71 5.38 27.19
C GLU A 92 -23.30 5.48 25.77
N ARG A 93 -24.24 6.41 25.54
CA ARG A 93 -24.81 6.65 24.22
C ARG A 93 -23.77 7.23 23.26
N ASP A 94 -22.96 8.18 23.72
CA ASP A 94 -21.90 8.78 22.90
C ASP A 94 -20.86 7.74 22.52
N ALA A 95 -20.59 6.85 23.45
CA ALA A 95 -19.67 5.76 23.26
C ALA A 95 -20.18 4.70 22.27
N PHE A 96 -21.48 4.39 22.33
CA PHE A 96 -22.14 3.56 21.35
C PHE A 96 -22.09 4.19 19.96
N LEU A 97 -22.41 5.49 19.84
CA LEU A 97 -22.32 6.21 18.57
C LEU A 97 -20.89 6.20 18.02
N MET A 98 -19.89 6.42 18.88
CA MET A 98 -18.50 6.35 18.45
C MET A 98 -18.03 4.95 18.10
N SER A 99 -18.59 3.90 18.70
CA SER A 99 -18.30 2.52 18.27
C SER A 99 -18.74 2.30 16.82
N ILE A 100 -19.88 2.85 16.40
CA ILE A 100 -20.35 2.79 15.01
C ILE A 100 -19.37 3.53 14.10
N VAL A 101 -18.96 4.73 14.49
CA VAL A 101 -17.97 5.52 13.73
C VAL A 101 -16.65 4.75 13.60
N ALA A 102 -16.16 4.16 14.70
CA ALA A 102 -14.93 3.38 14.70
C ALA A 102 -15.03 2.13 13.83
N THR A 103 -16.18 1.46 13.81
CA THR A 103 -16.45 0.34 12.88
C THR A 103 -16.40 0.81 11.42
N GLN A 104 -16.98 1.96 11.09
CA GLN A 104 -16.91 2.50 9.73
C GLN A 104 -15.48 2.86 9.31
N PHE A 105 -14.67 3.37 10.24
CA PHE A 105 -13.23 3.57 9.99
C PHE A 105 -12.50 2.25 9.74
N GLY A 106 -12.78 1.21 10.53
CA GLY A 106 -12.20 -0.13 10.32
C GLY A 106 -12.49 -0.67 8.92
N LEU A 107 -13.76 -0.67 8.53
CA LEU A 107 -14.19 -1.10 7.19
C LEU A 107 -13.56 -0.28 6.07
N ALA A 108 -13.44 1.05 6.24
CA ALA A 108 -12.80 1.91 5.25
C ALA A 108 -11.31 1.60 5.09
N LEU A 109 -10.61 1.30 6.19
CA LEU A 109 -9.19 0.91 6.16
C LEU A 109 -8.99 -0.43 5.46
N GLU A 110 -9.82 -1.43 5.77
CA GLU A 110 -9.79 -2.73 5.09
C GLU A 110 -10.01 -2.58 3.58
N ASN A 111 -10.99 -1.76 3.18
CA ASN A 111 -11.24 -1.48 1.77
C ASN A 111 -10.05 -0.79 1.09
N CYS A 112 -9.39 0.15 1.77
CA CYS A 112 -8.20 0.81 1.21
C CYS A 112 -7.05 -0.18 0.97
N GLU A 113 -6.80 -1.08 1.92
CA GLU A 113 -5.76 -2.11 1.77
C GLU A 113 -6.07 -3.04 0.60
N GLN A 114 -7.31 -3.51 0.50
CA GLN A 114 -7.76 -4.37 -0.61
C GLN A 114 -7.68 -3.65 -1.96
N LEU A 115 -8.05 -2.37 -2.02
CA LEU A 115 -7.97 -1.58 -3.26
C LEU A 115 -6.52 -1.42 -3.73
N VAL A 116 -5.58 -1.17 -2.83
CA VAL A 116 -4.15 -1.09 -3.17
C VAL A 116 -3.66 -2.43 -3.72
N GLU A 117 -4.03 -3.54 -3.09
CA GLU A 117 -3.64 -4.87 -3.56
C GLU A 117 -4.22 -5.18 -4.95
N ILE A 118 -5.47 -4.79 -5.20
CA ILE A 118 -6.11 -4.93 -6.52
C ILE A 118 -5.37 -4.07 -7.56
N GLU A 119 -5.08 -2.80 -7.26
CA GLU A 119 -4.37 -1.90 -8.17
C GLU A 119 -2.97 -2.43 -8.53
N GLU A 120 -2.23 -2.96 -7.56
CA GLU A 120 -0.92 -3.57 -7.80
C GLU A 120 -1.02 -4.81 -8.69
N LYS A 121 -1.99 -5.68 -8.45
CA LYS A 121 -2.25 -6.87 -9.29
C LYS A 121 -2.64 -6.49 -10.71
N GLU A 122 -3.51 -5.49 -10.88
CA GLU A 122 -3.93 -5.01 -12.21
C GLU A 122 -2.77 -4.39 -12.99
N LYS A 123 -1.93 -3.61 -12.30
CA LYS A 123 -0.72 -3.03 -12.90
C LYS A 123 0.25 -4.12 -13.37
N LEU A 124 0.52 -5.11 -12.52
CA LEU A 124 1.41 -6.22 -12.88
C LEU A 124 0.85 -7.02 -14.07
N ARG A 125 -0.45 -7.34 -14.03
CA ARG A 125 -1.12 -8.05 -15.12
C ARG A 125 -1.03 -7.28 -16.44
N SER A 126 -1.28 -5.96 -16.41
CA SER A 126 -1.14 -5.10 -17.58
C SER A 126 0.28 -5.09 -18.14
N MET A 127 1.31 -5.08 -17.27
CA MET A 127 2.71 -5.18 -17.70
C MET A 127 3.02 -6.52 -18.37
N VAL A 128 2.52 -7.63 -17.84
CA VAL A 128 2.69 -8.97 -18.41
C VAL A 128 2.01 -9.07 -19.79
N GLU A 129 0.78 -8.57 -19.91
CA GLU A 129 0.04 -8.56 -21.18
C GLU A 129 0.79 -7.72 -22.25
N LEU A 130 1.28 -6.52 -21.88
CA LEU A 130 2.08 -5.68 -22.76
C LEU A 130 3.40 -6.36 -23.19
N ALA A 131 4.13 -6.96 -22.26
CA ALA A 131 5.38 -7.65 -22.58
C ALA A 131 5.17 -8.85 -23.50
N SER A 132 4.07 -9.58 -23.31
CA SER A 132 3.68 -10.67 -24.20
C SER A 132 3.38 -10.16 -25.61
N SER A 133 2.56 -9.09 -25.74
CA SER A 133 2.22 -8.50 -27.04
C SER A 133 3.46 -7.97 -27.76
N VAL A 134 4.26 -7.13 -27.10
CA VAL A 134 5.48 -6.55 -27.67
C VAL A 134 6.46 -7.63 -28.06
N GLY A 135 6.68 -8.65 -27.23
CA GLY A 135 7.60 -9.72 -27.59
C GLY A 135 7.10 -10.56 -28.77
N HIS A 136 5.79 -10.80 -28.91
CA HIS A 136 5.24 -11.43 -30.11
C HIS A 136 5.49 -10.58 -31.36
N GLU A 137 5.22 -9.28 -31.30
CA GLU A 137 5.43 -8.34 -32.39
C GLU A 137 6.91 -8.18 -32.77
N LEU A 138 7.84 -8.31 -31.81
CA LEU A 138 9.29 -8.29 -32.08
C LEU A 138 9.79 -9.62 -32.66
N ASN A 139 9.23 -10.74 -32.23
CA ASN A 139 9.62 -12.06 -32.74
C ASN A 139 9.27 -12.22 -34.23
N GLN A 140 8.21 -11.58 -34.72
CA GLN A 140 7.81 -11.63 -36.14
C GLN A 140 8.90 -11.11 -37.10
N PRO A 141 9.37 -9.85 -37.01
CA PRO A 141 10.43 -9.34 -37.87
C PRO A 141 11.76 -10.04 -37.60
N LEU A 142 12.04 -10.48 -36.36
CA LEU A 142 13.25 -11.25 -36.04
C LEU A 142 13.29 -12.59 -36.77
N THR A 143 12.18 -13.33 -36.76
CA THR A 143 12.03 -14.58 -37.52
C THR A 143 12.23 -14.35 -39.02
N GLY A 144 11.73 -13.21 -39.53
CA GLY A 144 11.97 -12.80 -40.91
C GLY A 144 13.45 -12.54 -41.20
N ILE A 145 14.12 -11.74 -40.36
CA ILE A 145 15.55 -11.41 -40.50
C ILE A 145 16.41 -12.68 -40.45
N THR A 146 16.23 -13.54 -39.45
CA THR A 146 16.98 -14.78 -39.32
C THR A 146 16.70 -15.73 -40.48
N GLY A 147 15.43 -15.83 -40.92
CA GLY A 147 15.05 -16.60 -42.10
C GLY A 147 15.73 -16.12 -43.39
N TYR A 148 15.73 -14.81 -43.66
CA TYR A 148 16.42 -14.25 -44.83
C TYR A 148 17.93 -14.43 -44.77
N CYS A 149 18.55 -14.22 -43.60
CA CYS A 149 19.97 -14.50 -43.40
C CYS A 149 20.32 -15.96 -43.72
N ALA A 150 19.47 -16.91 -43.27
CA ALA A 150 19.67 -18.33 -43.55
C ALA A 150 19.58 -18.65 -45.04
N LEU A 151 18.58 -18.10 -45.75
CA LEU A 151 18.43 -18.29 -47.21
C LEU A 151 19.60 -17.68 -47.99
N ILE A 152 20.02 -16.45 -47.65
CA ILE A 152 21.15 -15.80 -48.32
C ILE A 152 22.44 -16.59 -48.12
N LYS A 153 22.66 -17.17 -46.92
CA LYS A 153 23.82 -18.02 -46.64
C LYS A 153 23.82 -19.34 -47.41
N GLU A 154 22.67 -19.83 -47.87
CA GLU A 154 22.60 -21.04 -48.70
C GLU A 154 23.23 -20.83 -50.08
N ASP A 155 23.13 -19.61 -50.61
CA ASP A 155 23.67 -19.23 -51.93
C ASP A 155 25.09 -18.64 -51.87
N LEU A 156 25.60 -18.29 -50.68
CA LEU A 156 26.92 -17.68 -50.49
C LEU A 156 28.01 -18.71 -50.16
N LYS A 157 29.21 -18.45 -50.68
CA LYS A 157 30.44 -19.09 -50.23
C LYS A 157 31.05 -18.28 -49.10
N GLU A 158 31.78 -18.95 -48.20
CA GLU A 158 32.54 -18.28 -47.13
C GLU A 158 33.58 -17.26 -47.67
N SER A 159 34.01 -17.41 -48.92
CA SER A 159 34.92 -16.47 -49.58
C SER A 159 34.23 -15.19 -50.09
N ASP A 160 32.91 -15.14 -50.11
CA ASP A 160 32.16 -14.02 -50.65
C ASP A 160 32.22 -12.82 -49.69
N ALA A 161 32.43 -11.63 -50.23
CA ALA A 161 32.73 -10.42 -49.45
C ALA A 161 31.64 -10.04 -48.43
N ILE A 162 30.39 -10.46 -48.64
CA ILE A 162 29.25 -10.16 -47.74
C ILE A 162 28.96 -11.27 -46.73
N TYR A 163 29.67 -12.41 -46.80
CA TYR A 163 29.38 -13.58 -45.96
C TYR A 163 29.49 -13.22 -44.46
N ASP A 164 30.59 -12.58 -44.06
CA ASP A 164 30.84 -12.18 -42.68
C ASP A 164 29.78 -11.18 -42.16
N ASP A 165 29.32 -10.27 -43.02
CA ASP A 165 28.28 -9.29 -42.67
C ASP A 165 26.94 -9.98 -42.38
N ILE A 166 26.54 -10.96 -43.21
CA ILE A 166 25.31 -11.73 -43.00
C ILE A 166 25.38 -12.55 -41.71
N VAL A 167 26.53 -13.15 -41.41
CA VAL A 167 26.77 -13.89 -40.16
C VAL A 167 26.64 -12.96 -38.94
N GLU A 168 27.17 -11.74 -39.00
CA GLU A 168 27.04 -10.80 -37.90
C GLU A 168 25.59 -10.31 -37.72
N ILE A 169 24.84 -10.06 -38.81
CA ILE A 169 23.41 -9.71 -38.73
C ILE A 169 22.61 -10.82 -38.07
N GLU A 170 22.78 -12.07 -38.51
CA GLU A 170 22.10 -13.25 -37.95
C GLU A 170 22.39 -13.40 -36.45
N LYS A 171 23.66 -13.21 -36.07
CA LYS A 171 24.10 -13.25 -34.67
C LYS A 171 23.48 -12.15 -33.83
N GLN A 172 23.32 -10.92 -34.35
CA GLN A 172 22.66 -9.83 -33.64
C GLN A 172 21.15 -10.07 -33.51
N ALA A 173 20.50 -10.58 -34.55
CA ALA A 173 19.09 -10.97 -34.49
C ALA A 173 18.85 -12.06 -33.42
N GLY A 174 19.67 -13.11 -33.40
CA GLY A 174 19.59 -14.16 -32.38
C GLY A 174 19.93 -13.69 -30.95
N ARG A 175 20.74 -12.62 -30.81
CA ARG A 175 20.93 -11.96 -29.51
C ARG A 175 19.67 -11.22 -29.06
N LEU A 176 18.99 -10.54 -29.98
CA LEU A 176 17.75 -9.82 -29.68
C LEU A 176 16.62 -10.80 -29.32
N GLU A 177 16.48 -11.92 -30.03
CA GLU A 177 15.51 -12.98 -29.68
C GLU A 177 15.71 -13.48 -28.24
N LYS A 178 16.97 -13.75 -27.84
CA LYS A 178 17.29 -14.16 -26.47
C LYS A 178 16.95 -13.08 -25.44
N LEU A 179 17.09 -11.80 -25.79
CA LEU A 179 16.77 -10.69 -24.91
C LEU A 179 15.25 -10.52 -24.76
N VAL A 180 14.51 -10.61 -25.85
CA VAL A 180 13.02 -10.60 -25.84
C VAL A 180 12.50 -11.76 -24.99
N TYR A 181 13.06 -12.96 -25.14
CA TYR A 181 12.69 -14.13 -24.34
C TYR A 181 12.96 -13.93 -22.84
N LYS A 182 14.12 -13.37 -22.48
CA LYS A 182 14.44 -13.04 -21.08
C LYS A 182 13.50 -11.99 -20.51
N PHE A 183 13.17 -10.96 -21.29
CA PHE A 183 12.25 -9.90 -20.89
C PHE A 183 10.84 -10.45 -20.60
N GLN A 184 10.30 -11.31 -21.48
CA GLN A 184 9.01 -11.96 -21.26
C GLN A 184 9.00 -12.88 -20.04
N ASN A 185 10.08 -13.65 -19.82
CA ASN A 185 10.16 -14.60 -18.71
C ASN A 185 10.40 -13.96 -17.34
N LEU A 186 11.16 -12.85 -17.26
CA LEU A 186 11.36 -12.13 -16.00
C LEU A 186 10.03 -11.71 -15.38
N LEU A 187 9.13 -11.17 -16.21
CA LEU A 187 7.81 -10.72 -15.79
C LEU A 187 6.86 -11.89 -15.46
N TYR A 188 7.11 -13.08 -16.00
CA TYR A 188 6.39 -14.30 -15.65
C TYR A 188 6.82 -14.87 -14.29
N LEU A 189 8.11 -14.76 -13.93
CA LEU A 189 8.65 -15.28 -12.66
C LEU A 189 8.20 -14.44 -11.46
N GLU A 190 8.17 -13.11 -11.58
CA GLU A 190 7.66 -12.22 -10.52
C GLU A 190 6.19 -12.51 -10.18
N ASN A 191 5.38 -12.90 -11.15
CA ASN A 191 3.96 -13.22 -10.95
C ASN A 191 3.72 -14.54 -10.18
N LYS A 192 4.68 -15.49 -10.23
CA LYS A 192 4.56 -16.75 -9.50
C LYS A 192 4.96 -16.62 -8.03
N SER A 193 5.99 -15.82 -7.73
CA SER A 193 6.43 -15.54 -6.36
C SER A 193 5.44 -14.72 -5.51
N VAL A 194 4.41 -14.14 -6.10
CA VAL A 194 3.35 -13.39 -5.39
C VAL A 194 2.14 -14.28 -5.04
N ASN A 195 2.04 -15.48 -5.63
CA ASN A 195 0.89 -16.39 -5.44
C ASN A 195 1.25 -17.71 -4.73
N ASP A 196 2.50 -17.87 -4.25
CA ASP A 196 2.99 -19.00 -3.43
C ASP A 196 3.38 -18.48 -2.03
#